data_AF-A0A1D6DVP2-F1
#
_entry.id   AF-A0A1D6DVP2-F1
#
_cell.length_a   1.000
_cell.length_b   1.000
_cell.length_c   1.000
_cell.angle_alpha   90.00
_cell.angle_beta   90.00
_cell.angle_gamma   90.00
#
_symmetry.space_group_name_H-M   'P 1'
#
loop_
_entity.id
_entity.type
_entity.pdbx_description
1 polymer ?
#
loop_
_entity_poly.entity_id
_entity_poly.type
_entity_poly.pdbx_seq_one_letter_code
_entity_poly.pdbx_strand_id
1 'polypeptide(L)'
;MVHTTLKLQGLIFLFSMLGITPLAERLGYATEQLAIYTGPTVGGLLNATFGNATEMIIAVYALKNGMIRVVQQSLLGSILSNMLLVMGCAFFAGGVVHRNKDQIFSKATAVVNSGLLLMAVMGLMFPAVLHFTHSEVRQGASEVALSRFSSCIMLVAYASYLYFQLSGRSNIYSPIGSVSLMPHLISSSLVIRTITVML
;
A
#
# COMPACT_ATOMS: atom_id res chain seq x y z
N MET A 1 -1.98 24.19 31.53
CA MET A 1 -2.30 24.81 30.23
C MET A 1 -1.71 24.03 29.05
N VAL A 2 -0.43 23.63 29.07
CA VAL A 2 0.24 22.87 27.98
C VAL A 2 -0.37 21.49 27.69
N HIS A 3 -0.83 20.77 28.71
CA HIS A 3 -1.46 19.45 28.55
C HIS A 3 -2.76 19.48 27.72
N THR A 4 -3.52 20.57 27.79
CA THR A 4 -4.77 20.75 27.03
C THR A 4 -4.47 20.99 25.55
N THR A 5 -3.42 21.76 25.25
CA THR A 5 -2.98 22.06 23.88
C THR A 5 -2.49 20.79 23.16
N LEU A 6 -1.70 19.95 23.84
CA LEU A 6 -1.23 18.66 23.30
C LEU A 6 -2.40 17.71 23.01
N LYS A 7 -3.39 17.65 23.91
CA LYS A 7 -4.58 16.82 23.72
C LYS A 7 -5.40 17.30 22.52
N LEU A 8 -5.51 18.61 22.32
CA LEU A 8 -6.20 19.20 21.18
C LEU A 8 -5.46 18.93 19.86
N GLN A 9 -4.13 19.02 19.84
CA GLN A 9 -3.31 18.67 18.66
C GLN A 9 -3.45 17.20 18.27
N GLY A 10 -3.46 16.29 19.25
CA GLY A 10 -3.71 14.86 19.00
C GLY A 10 -5.11 14.59 18.44
N LEU A 11 -6.13 15.28 18.96
CA LEU A 11 -7.50 15.18 18.44
C LEU A 11 -7.61 15.74 17.02
N ILE A 12 -7.00 16.90 16.73
CA ILE A 12 -6.97 17.48 15.38
C ILE A 12 -6.33 16.48 14.41
N PHE A 13 -5.19 15.89 14.77
CA PHE A 13 -4.53 14.88 13.95
C PHE A 13 -5.44 13.66 13.69
N LEU A 14 -6.10 13.13 14.72
CA LEU A 14 -7.00 11.99 14.59
C LEU A 14 -8.21 12.31 13.70
N PHE A 15 -8.85 13.47 13.88
CA PHE A 15 -9.97 13.89 13.05
C PHE A 15 -9.55 14.19 11.61
N SER A 16 -8.34 14.74 11.40
CA SER A 16 -7.77 14.92 10.06
C SER A 16 -7.52 13.58 9.37
N MET A 17 -6.95 12.59 10.08
CA MET A 17 -6.75 11.24 9.54
C MET A 17 -8.08 10.59 9.17
N LEU A 18 -9.06 10.63 10.08
CA LEU A 18 -10.42 10.12 9.81
C LEU A 18 -11.11 10.84 8.64
N GLY A 19 -10.82 12.12 8.42
CA GLY A 19 -11.31 12.87 7.28
C GLY A 19 -10.64 12.45 5.96
N ILE A 20 -9.36 12.12 5.98
CA ILE A 20 -8.60 11.70 4.78
C ILE A 20 -9.00 10.29 4.33
N THR A 21 -9.26 9.37 5.27
CA THR A 21 -9.63 7.96 4.98
C THR A 21 -10.75 7.80 3.92
N PRO A 22 -11.94 8.41 4.07
CA PRO A 22 -13.00 8.27 3.06
C PRO A 22 -12.66 8.99 1.74
N LEU A 23 -11.87 10.06 1.77
CA LEU A 23 -11.41 10.73 0.55
C LEU A 23 -10.45 9.85 -0.24
N ALA A 24 -9.54 9.14 0.45
CA ALA A 24 -8.61 8.20 -0.15
C ALA A 24 -9.35 7.03 -0.81
N GLU A 25 -10.38 6.48 -0.15
CA GLU A 25 -11.25 5.45 -0.73
C GLU A 25 -11.89 5.92 -2.02
N ARG A 26 -12.50 7.10 -2.00
CA ARG A 26 -13.21 7.66 -3.15
C ARG A 26 -12.27 7.94 -4.31
N LEU A 27 -11.06 8.43 -4.03
CA LEU A 27 -10.03 8.63 -5.05
C LEU A 27 -9.61 7.29 -5.69
N GLY A 28 -9.39 6.26 -4.88
CA GLY A 28 -9.07 4.91 -5.36
C GLY A 28 -10.20 4.32 -6.21
N TYR A 29 -11.45 4.42 -5.74
CA TYR A 29 -12.63 3.98 -6.51
C TYR A 29 -12.75 4.74 -7.84
N ALA A 30 -12.63 6.07 -7.84
CA ALA A 30 -12.71 6.86 -9.06
C ALA A 30 -11.59 6.48 -10.05
N THR A 31 -10.38 6.22 -9.55
CA THR A 31 -9.23 5.77 -10.36
C THR A 31 -9.49 4.42 -10.99
N GLU A 32 -10.04 3.46 -10.23
CA GLU A 32 -10.38 2.14 -10.75
C GLU A 32 -11.48 2.23 -11.82
N GLN A 33 -12.53 3.03 -11.59
CA GLN A 33 -13.57 3.26 -12.58
C GLN A 33 -12.99 3.90 -13.85
N LEU A 34 -12.14 4.92 -13.70
CA LEU A 34 -11.50 5.58 -14.85
C LEU A 34 -10.60 4.63 -15.63
N ALA A 35 -9.83 3.78 -14.93
CA ALA A 35 -8.93 2.81 -15.53
C ALA A 35 -9.66 1.82 -16.45
N ILE A 36 -10.89 1.43 -16.10
CA ILE A 36 -11.74 0.55 -16.93
C ILE A 36 -12.07 1.19 -18.28
N TYR A 37 -12.29 2.51 -18.32
CA TYR A 37 -12.67 3.23 -19.55
C TYR A 37 -11.49 3.73 -20.39
N THR A 38 -10.29 3.84 -19.83
CA THR A 38 -9.09 4.36 -20.53
C THR A 38 -8.26 3.29 -21.24
N GLY A 39 -8.62 2.01 -21.12
CA GLY A 39 -7.91 0.88 -21.70
C GLY A 39 -6.73 0.39 -20.83
N PRO A 40 -6.18 -0.81 -21.11
CA PRO A 40 -5.25 -1.50 -20.21
C PRO A 40 -3.98 -0.70 -19.90
N THR A 41 -3.42 -0.03 -20.91
CA THR A 41 -2.16 0.71 -20.79
C THR A 41 -2.30 1.97 -19.94
N VAL A 42 -3.29 2.80 -20.25
CA VAL A 42 -3.52 4.05 -19.51
C VAL A 42 -4.14 3.75 -18.15
N GLY A 43 -5.02 2.75 -18.06
CA GLY A 43 -5.62 2.32 -16.80
C GLY A 43 -4.60 1.75 -15.80
N GLY A 44 -3.62 0.98 -16.26
CA GLY A 44 -2.52 0.51 -15.42
C GLY A 44 -1.68 1.65 -14.85
N LEU A 45 -1.37 2.66 -15.68
CA LEU A 45 -0.63 3.87 -15.25
C LEU A 45 -1.43 4.73 -14.27
N LEU A 46 -2.73 4.89 -14.52
CA LEU A 46 -3.64 5.62 -13.62
C LEU A 46 -3.71 4.93 -12.27
N ASN A 47 -3.90 3.60 -12.22
CA ASN A 47 -3.95 2.86 -10.97
C ASN A 47 -2.61 2.91 -10.20
N ALA A 48 -1.49 2.79 -10.90
CA ALA A 48 -0.17 2.92 -10.29
C ALA A 48 0.04 4.28 -9.61
N THR A 49 -0.38 5.36 -10.27
CA THR A 49 -0.12 6.74 -9.83
C THR A 49 -1.17 7.23 -8.83
N PHE A 50 -2.45 7.16 -9.22
CA PHE A 50 -3.56 7.68 -8.41
C PHE A 50 -4.03 6.71 -7.33
N GLY A 51 -3.80 5.40 -7.50
CA GLY A 51 -4.07 4.42 -6.45
C GLY A 51 -3.21 4.61 -5.19
N ASN A 52 -2.01 5.18 -5.35
CA ASN A 52 -1.09 5.52 -4.24
C ASN A 52 -0.96 7.05 -4.04
N ALA A 53 -1.83 7.86 -4.66
CA ALA A 53 -1.66 9.32 -4.65
C ALA A 53 -1.79 9.93 -3.24
N THR A 54 -2.68 9.40 -2.40
CA THR A 54 -2.85 9.88 -1.03
C THR A 54 -1.54 9.75 -0.24
N GLU A 55 -0.90 8.59 -0.30
CA GLU A 55 0.39 8.33 0.34
C GLU A 55 1.48 9.26 -0.20
N MET A 56 1.55 9.40 -1.54
CA MET A 56 2.54 10.27 -2.18
C MET A 56 2.36 11.75 -1.79
N ILE A 57 1.12 12.25 -1.72
CA ILE A 57 0.82 13.64 -1.33
C ILE A 57 1.25 13.89 0.12
N ILE A 58 0.92 12.99 1.04
CA ILE A 58 1.30 13.10 2.46
C ILE A 58 2.83 13.02 2.60
N ALA A 59 3.48 12.10 1.88
CA ALA A 59 4.93 11.96 1.89
C ALA A 59 5.64 13.22 1.38
N VAL A 60 5.19 13.80 0.25
CA VAL A 60 5.76 15.04 -0.30
C VAL A 60 5.54 16.21 0.67
N TYR A 61 4.36 16.34 1.27
CA TYR A 61 4.09 17.36 2.28
C TYR A 61 5.02 17.21 3.49
N ALA A 62 5.20 15.98 3.99
CA ALA A 62 6.09 15.70 5.11
C ALA A 62 7.57 15.98 4.76
N LEU A 63 8.03 15.62 3.55
CA LEU A 63 9.37 15.94 3.05
C LEU A 63 9.60 17.45 2.97
N LYS A 64 8.62 18.23 2.49
CA LYS A 64 8.72 19.70 2.44
C LYS A 64 8.88 20.35 3.82
N ASN A 65 8.36 19.70 4.86
CA ASN A 65 8.51 20.12 6.26
C ASN A 65 9.74 19.49 6.95
N GLY A 66 10.62 18.81 6.20
CA GLY A 66 11.84 18.21 6.75
C GLY A 66 11.62 16.93 7.57
N MET A 67 10.42 16.34 7.53
CA MET A 67 10.05 15.17 8.33
C MET A 67 10.51 13.84 7.68
N ILE A 68 11.80 13.72 7.38
CA ILE A 68 12.36 12.56 6.65
C ILE A 68 12.09 11.24 7.37
N ARG A 69 12.23 11.21 8.70
CA ARG A 69 11.99 10.02 9.53
C ARG A 69 10.53 9.55 9.43
N VAL A 70 9.58 10.49 9.44
CA VAL A 70 8.15 10.18 9.29
C VAL A 70 7.87 9.58 7.93
N VAL A 71 8.48 10.12 6.87
CA VAL A 71 8.32 9.61 5.49
C VAL A 71 8.87 8.19 5.37
N GLN A 72 10.09 7.95 5.85
CA GLN A 72 10.71 6.62 5.85
C GLN A 72 9.86 5.59 6.62
N GLN A 73 9.38 5.95 7.81
CA GLN A 73 8.52 5.09 8.62
C GLN A 73 7.16 4.85 7.96
N SER A 74 6.58 5.86 7.32
CA SER A 74 5.30 5.72 6.60
C SER A 74 5.41 4.83 5.36
N LEU A 75 6.49 4.93 4.58
CA LEU A 75 6.72 4.09 3.40
C LEU A 75 6.94 2.62 3.80
N LEU A 76 7.74 2.39 4.85
CA LEU A 76 7.89 1.05 5.42
C LEU A 76 6.55 0.53 5.95
N GLY A 77 5.80 1.36 6.68
CA GLY A 77 4.49 1.04 7.21
C GLY A 77 3.47 0.65 6.13
N SER A 78 3.42 1.38 5.01
CA SER A 78 2.54 1.10 3.87
C SER A 78 2.87 -0.26 3.22
N ILE A 79 4.16 -0.54 2.97
CA ILE A 79 4.59 -1.84 2.44
C ILE A 79 4.17 -2.98 3.38
N LEU A 80 4.44 -2.83 4.68
CA LEU A 80 4.10 -3.82 5.68
C LEU A 80 2.59 -4.02 5.82
N SER A 81 1.83 -2.93 5.80
CA SER A 81 0.37 -2.97 5.88
C SER A 81 -0.22 -3.75 4.70
N ASN A 82 0.16 -3.41 3.47
CA ASN A 82 -0.34 -4.05 2.27
C ASN A 82 0.02 -5.55 2.22
N MET A 83 1.19 -5.92 2.74
CA MET A 83 1.69 -7.30 2.72
C MET A 83 1.20 -8.16 3.89
N LEU A 84 1.19 -7.64 5.12
CA LEU A 84 0.82 -8.42 6.32
C LEU A 84 -0.65 -8.22 6.66
N LEU A 85 -1.07 -6.96 6.82
CA LEU A 85 -2.33 -6.65 7.47
C LEU A 85 -3.51 -6.77 6.51
N VAL A 86 -3.44 -6.14 5.33
CA VAL A 86 -4.48 -6.25 4.30
C VAL A 86 -4.66 -7.70 3.86
N MET A 87 -3.55 -8.37 3.55
CA MET A 87 -3.56 -9.77 3.13
C MET A 87 -4.02 -10.72 4.24
N GLY A 88 -3.53 -10.55 5.47
CA GLY A 88 -3.91 -11.36 6.62
C GLY A 88 -5.39 -11.21 6.96
N CYS A 89 -5.92 -9.98 6.93
CA CYS A 89 -7.34 -9.72 7.08
C CYS A 89 -8.17 -10.31 5.93
N ALA A 90 -7.69 -10.27 4.69
CA ALA A 90 -8.38 -10.87 3.55
C ALA A 90 -8.48 -12.41 3.68
N PHE A 91 -7.42 -13.08 4.15
CA PHE A 91 -7.45 -14.51 4.45
C PHE A 91 -8.36 -14.83 5.64
N PHE A 92 -8.29 -14.02 6.70
CA PHE A 92 -9.14 -14.19 7.87
C PHE A 92 -10.62 -14.03 7.53
N ALA A 93 -10.99 -12.91 6.91
CA ALA A 93 -12.37 -12.65 6.48
C ALA A 93 -12.85 -13.67 5.44
N GLY A 94 -11.99 -14.02 4.48
CA GLY A 94 -12.25 -15.05 3.48
C GLY A 94 -12.54 -16.41 4.10
N GLY A 95 -11.74 -16.85 5.08
CA GLY A 95 -11.92 -18.10 5.80
C GLY A 95 -13.13 -18.11 6.73
N VAL A 96 -13.49 -16.98 7.34
CA VAL A 96 -14.71 -16.85 8.15
C VAL A 96 -15.97 -16.93 7.28
N VAL A 97 -16.00 -16.22 6.14
CA VAL A 97 -17.16 -16.19 5.23
C VAL A 97 -17.31 -17.50 4.47
N HIS A 98 -16.21 -18.12 4.03
CA HIS A 98 -16.21 -19.34 3.23
C HIS A 98 -15.81 -20.57 4.03
N ARG A 99 -16.24 -20.68 5.30
CA ARG A 99 -15.83 -21.73 6.25
C ARG A 99 -15.96 -23.19 5.73
N ASN A 100 -16.83 -23.43 4.75
CA ASN A 100 -17.07 -24.75 4.16
C ASN A 100 -16.51 -24.91 2.73
N LYS A 101 -15.73 -23.96 2.23
CA LYS A 101 -15.11 -24.01 0.89
C LYS A 101 -13.63 -23.67 1.00
N ASP A 102 -12.78 -24.50 0.39
CA ASP A 102 -11.37 -24.19 0.30
C ASP A 102 -11.15 -22.92 -0.53
N GLN A 103 -10.39 -21.98 -0.01
CA GLN A 103 -9.93 -20.83 -0.79
C GLN A 103 -8.84 -21.31 -1.75
N ILE A 104 -9.17 -21.36 -3.04
CA ILE A 104 -8.24 -21.84 -4.07
C ILE A 104 -7.27 -20.70 -4.41
N PHE A 105 -5.99 -20.90 -4.09
CA PHE A 105 -4.92 -19.98 -4.43
C PHE A 105 -3.97 -20.60 -5.46
N SER A 106 -3.49 -19.78 -6.40
CA SER A 106 -2.39 -20.17 -7.27
C SER A 106 -1.14 -20.42 -6.43
N LYS A 107 -0.49 -21.58 -6.61
CA LYS A 107 0.74 -21.93 -5.90
C LYS A 107 1.84 -20.89 -6.12
N ALA A 108 1.94 -20.32 -7.32
CA ALA A 108 2.90 -19.27 -7.64
C ALA A 108 2.62 -17.99 -6.84
N THR A 109 1.36 -17.54 -6.79
CA THR A 109 0.96 -16.34 -6.04
C THR A 109 1.11 -16.54 -4.54
N ALA A 110 0.78 -17.72 -4.02
CA ALA A 110 0.93 -18.06 -2.61
C ALA A 110 2.40 -18.02 -2.16
N VAL A 111 3.33 -18.56 -2.97
CA VAL A 111 4.76 -18.50 -2.69
C VAL A 111 5.25 -17.06 -2.65
N VAL A 112 4.90 -16.23 -3.65
CA VAL A 112 5.26 -14.81 -3.66
C VAL A 112 4.71 -14.09 -2.43
N ASN A 113 3.44 -14.29 -2.08
CA ASN A 113 2.83 -13.72 -0.88
C ASN A 113 3.57 -14.11 0.41
N SER A 114 3.84 -15.42 0.58
CA SER A 114 4.54 -15.92 1.76
C SER A 114 5.98 -15.39 1.88
N GLY A 115 6.67 -15.22 0.74
CA GLY A 115 7.99 -14.61 0.69
C GLY A 115 7.95 -13.12 1.07
N LEU A 116 6.97 -12.38 0.57
CA LEU A 116 6.75 -10.98 0.95
C LEU A 116 6.41 -10.83 2.44
N LEU A 117 5.57 -11.71 2.97
CA LEU A 117 5.24 -11.78 4.40
C LEU A 117 6.50 -12.02 5.26
N LEU A 118 7.35 -12.95 4.86
CA LEU A 118 8.61 -13.25 5.55
C LEU A 118 9.57 -12.05 5.50
N MET A 119 9.70 -11.41 4.35
CA MET A 119 10.50 -10.19 4.20
C MET A 119 9.97 -9.05 5.08
N ALA A 120 8.64 -8.91 5.21
CA ALA A 120 8.01 -7.95 6.09
C ALA A 120 8.34 -8.20 7.57
N VAL A 121 8.27 -9.46 8.04
CA VAL A 121 8.65 -9.84 9.41
C VAL A 121 10.13 -9.56 9.68
N MET A 122 11.02 -9.91 8.75
CA MET A 122 12.46 -9.62 8.86
C MET A 122 12.73 -8.11 8.84
N GLY A 123 12.01 -7.37 8.01
CA GLY A 123 12.08 -5.92 7.92
C GLY A 123 11.60 -5.18 9.18
N LEU A 124 10.70 -5.77 9.95
CA LEU A 124 10.27 -5.27 11.28
C LEU A 124 11.24 -5.67 12.40
N MET A 125 11.84 -6.84 12.32
CA MET A 125 12.85 -7.29 13.28
C MET A 125 14.06 -6.36 13.32
N PHE A 126 14.50 -5.85 12.18
CA PHE A 126 15.67 -4.99 12.08
C PHE A 126 15.56 -3.66 12.89
N PRO A 127 14.54 -2.80 12.69
CA PRO A 127 14.35 -1.61 13.51
C PRO A 127 14.01 -1.93 14.98
N ALA A 128 13.36 -3.06 15.27
CA ALA A 128 13.14 -3.50 16.65
C ALA A 128 14.48 -3.79 17.36
N VAL A 129 15.35 -4.59 16.77
CA VAL A 129 16.65 -4.97 17.34
C VAL A 129 17.59 -3.76 17.45
N LEU A 130 17.62 -2.89 16.44
CA LEU A 130 18.47 -1.68 16.47
C LEU A 130 18.04 -0.71 17.57
N HIS A 131 16.73 -0.55 17.79
CA HIS A 131 16.21 0.25 18.89
C HIS A 131 16.61 -0.31 20.25
N PHE A 132 16.68 -1.64 20.38
CA PHE A 132 17.18 -2.28 21.60
C PHE A 132 18.71 -2.18 21.80
N THR A 133 19.48 -1.87 20.74
CA THR A 133 20.95 -1.93 20.76
C THR A 133 21.63 -0.54 20.78
N HIS A 134 20.89 0.57 20.64
CA HIS A 134 21.41 1.96 20.70
C HIS A 134 22.61 2.28 19.78
N SER A 135 22.74 1.57 18.66
CA SER A 135 23.86 1.73 17.72
C SER A 135 23.50 2.70 16.59
N GLU A 136 23.53 4.01 16.85
CA GLU A 136 23.49 5.04 15.79
C GLU A 136 24.87 5.13 15.11
N VAL A 137 25.06 4.31 14.07
CA VAL A 137 26.30 4.32 13.28
C VAL A 137 26.24 5.47 12.27
N ARG A 138 27.03 6.47 12.61
CA ARG A 138 27.35 7.73 11.96
C ARG A 138 28.03 7.52 10.59
N GLN A 139 27.34 7.76 9.46
CA GLN A 139 27.97 8.11 8.16
C GLN A 139 26.94 8.57 7.06
N GLY A 140 26.18 9.64 7.33
CA GLY A 140 25.07 10.08 6.45
C GLY A 140 25.41 10.58 5.04
N ALA A 141 26.68 10.84 4.68
CA ALA A 141 27.03 11.32 3.33
C ALA A 141 27.11 10.18 2.28
N SER A 142 27.60 9.00 2.68
CA SER A 142 27.70 7.83 1.81
C SER A 142 26.33 7.18 1.59
N GLU A 143 25.49 7.16 2.64
CA GLU A 143 24.14 6.60 2.60
C GLU A 143 23.22 7.32 1.60
N VAL A 144 23.27 8.66 1.55
CA VAL A 144 22.44 9.45 0.63
C VAL A 144 22.85 9.25 -0.83
N ALA A 145 24.15 9.10 -1.12
CA ALA A 145 24.62 8.82 -2.47
C ALA A 145 24.14 7.44 -2.94
N LEU A 146 24.25 6.44 -2.06
CA LEU A 146 23.78 5.08 -2.33
C LEU A 146 22.25 5.01 -2.50
N SER A 147 21.49 5.70 -1.65
CA SER A 147 20.03 5.73 -1.75
C SER A 147 19.54 6.40 -3.04
N ARG A 148 20.22 7.45 -3.50
CA ARG A 148 19.92 8.11 -4.79
C ARG A 148 20.20 7.19 -5.97
N PHE A 149 21.33 6.50 -5.95
CA PHE A 149 21.68 5.52 -6.99
C PHE A 149 20.66 4.37 -7.04
N SER A 150 20.33 3.79 -5.87
CA SER A 150 19.31 2.74 -5.75
C SER A 150 17.93 3.22 -6.23
N SER A 151 17.51 4.44 -5.86
CA SER A 151 16.24 5.02 -6.32
C SER A 151 16.18 5.16 -7.85
N CYS A 152 17.28 5.58 -8.50
CA CYS A 152 17.34 5.64 -9.96
C CYS A 152 17.20 4.26 -10.59
N ILE A 153 17.92 3.26 -10.08
CA ILE A 153 17.83 1.88 -10.57
C ILE A 153 16.40 1.34 -10.41
N MET A 154 15.78 1.55 -9.24
CA MET A 154 14.41 1.10 -8.98
C MET A 154 13.41 1.80 -9.90
N LEU A 155 13.60 3.08 -10.20
CA LEU A 155 12.74 3.81 -11.12
C LEU A 155 12.86 3.30 -12.57
N VAL A 156 14.07 3.01 -13.03
CA VAL A 156 14.31 2.39 -14.35
C VAL A 156 13.69 0.99 -14.40
N ALA A 157 13.94 0.16 -13.40
CA ALA A 157 13.37 -1.19 -13.31
C ALA A 157 11.84 -1.16 -13.29
N TYR A 158 11.25 -0.23 -12.54
CA TYR A 158 9.80 -0.03 -12.49
C TYR A 158 9.24 0.44 -13.84
N ALA A 159 9.89 1.38 -14.51
CA ALA A 159 9.50 1.83 -15.85
C ALA A 159 9.58 0.69 -16.88
N SER A 160 10.63 -0.13 -16.84
CA SER A 160 10.76 -1.33 -17.69
C SER A 160 9.70 -2.39 -17.36
N TYR A 161 9.40 -2.60 -16.07
CA TYR A 161 8.33 -3.51 -15.64
C TYR A 161 6.97 -3.04 -16.15
N LEU A 162 6.65 -1.74 -15.99
CA LEU A 162 5.44 -1.16 -16.54
C LEU A 162 5.41 -1.31 -18.06
N TYR A 163 6.49 -0.98 -18.76
CA TYR A 163 6.56 -1.17 -20.21
C TYR A 163 6.26 -2.62 -20.62
N PHE A 164 6.86 -3.61 -19.96
CA PHE A 164 6.63 -5.02 -20.24
C PHE A 164 5.21 -5.48 -19.89
N GLN A 165 4.65 -5.00 -18.77
CA GLN A 165 3.29 -5.33 -18.35
C GLN A 165 2.26 -4.77 -19.34
N LEU A 166 2.47 -3.54 -19.81
CA LEU A 166 1.56 -2.82 -20.70
C LEU A 166 1.71 -3.26 -22.16
N SER A 167 2.92 -3.66 -22.59
CA SER A 167 3.21 -4.11 -23.97
C SER A 167 2.99 -5.63 -24.15
N GLY A 168 3.15 -6.43 -23.08
CA GLY A 168 3.23 -7.89 -23.16
C GLY A 168 1.93 -8.68 -23.01
N ARG A 169 0.77 -8.06 -22.68
CA ARG A 169 -0.49 -8.81 -22.46
C ARG A 169 -1.74 -7.99 -22.77
N SER A 170 -2.03 -7.79 -24.05
CA SER A 170 -3.37 -7.39 -24.53
C SER A 170 -4.43 -8.51 -24.43
N ASN A 171 -4.12 -9.66 -23.81
CA ASN A 171 -4.97 -10.87 -23.89
C ASN A 171 -5.21 -11.62 -22.56
N ILE A 172 -4.91 -11.04 -21.39
CA ILE A 172 -5.27 -11.63 -20.07
C ILE A 172 -5.88 -10.58 -19.14
N TYR A 173 -6.58 -9.59 -19.69
CA TYR A 173 -7.50 -8.77 -18.90
C TYR A 173 -8.92 -9.12 -19.36
N SER A 174 -9.36 -10.33 -19.00
CA SER A 174 -10.79 -10.57 -18.93
C SER A 174 -11.32 -9.56 -17.92
N PRO A 175 -12.26 -8.67 -18.29
CA PRO A 175 -12.87 -7.81 -17.30
C PRO A 175 -13.49 -8.72 -16.25
N ILE A 176 -13.00 -8.63 -14.99
CA ILE A 176 -13.71 -9.16 -13.81
C ILE A 176 -14.91 -8.21 -13.55
N GLY A 177 -15.69 -7.97 -14.59
CA GLY A 177 -16.79 -7.01 -14.68
C GLY A 177 -18.09 -7.65 -15.14
N SER A 178 -18.10 -8.94 -15.48
CA SER A 178 -19.31 -9.75 -15.50
C SER A 178 -19.54 -10.46 -14.16
N VAL A 179 -19.24 -9.78 -13.04
CA VAL A 179 -19.85 -10.16 -11.76
C VAL A 179 -21.31 -9.75 -11.87
N SER A 180 -22.09 -10.70 -12.35
CA SER A 180 -23.53 -10.77 -12.17
C SER A 180 -23.90 -10.20 -10.81
N LEU A 181 -24.80 -9.22 -10.86
CA LEU A 181 -25.44 -8.51 -9.77
C LEU A 181 -25.92 -9.50 -8.68
N MET A 182 -25.04 -9.89 -7.76
CA MET A 182 -25.38 -10.66 -6.58
C MET A 182 -25.04 -9.83 -5.33
N PRO A 183 -26.05 -9.36 -4.58
CA PRO A 183 -25.87 -8.40 -3.48
C PRO A 183 -25.00 -8.92 -2.32
N HIS A 184 -24.69 -10.21 -2.27
CA HIS A 184 -23.88 -10.82 -1.21
C HIS A 184 -22.35 -10.60 -1.37
N LEU A 185 -21.84 -10.36 -2.59
CA LEU A 185 -20.39 -10.14 -2.84
C LEU A 185 -19.95 -8.70 -2.58
N ILE A 186 -20.90 -7.75 -2.61
CA ILE A 186 -20.66 -6.33 -2.33
C ILE A 186 -20.19 -6.16 -0.88
N SER A 187 -20.75 -6.92 0.06
CA SER A 187 -20.35 -6.85 1.47
C SER A 187 -18.90 -7.30 1.72
N SER A 188 -18.42 -8.33 1.01
CA SER A 188 -17.05 -8.84 1.15
C SER A 188 -16.02 -7.95 0.43
N SER A 189 -16.39 -7.38 -0.72
CA SER A 189 -15.56 -6.38 -1.41
C SER A 189 -15.47 -5.07 -0.63
N LEU A 190 -16.57 -4.65 0.01
CA LEU A 190 -16.60 -3.46 0.87
C LEU A 190 -15.75 -3.64 2.12
N VAL A 191 -15.76 -4.82 2.76
CA VAL A 191 -14.88 -5.09 3.93
C VAL A 191 -13.42 -5.08 3.53
N ILE A 192 -13.04 -5.73 2.42
CA ILE A 192 -11.65 -5.72 1.93
C ILE A 192 -11.23 -4.30 1.50
N ARG A 193 -12.09 -3.58 0.79
CA ARG A 193 -11.85 -2.16 0.41
C ARG A 193 -11.77 -1.25 1.62
N THR A 194 -12.58 -1.47 2.66
CA THR A 194 -12.52 -0.72 3.92
C THR A 194 -11.22 -1.00 4.67
N ILE A 195 -10.74 -2.25 4.66
CA ILE A 195 -9.49 -2.65 5.32
C ILE A 195 -8.26 -2.12 4.56
N THR A 196 -8.25 -2.15 3.23
CA THR A 196 -7.16 -1.54 2.43
C THR A 196 -7.10 -0.02 2.56
N VAL A 197 -8.23 0.63 2.83
CA VAL A 197 -8.33 2.10 2.96
C VAL A 197 -8.05 2.59 4.38
N MET A 198 -8.24 1.74 5.39
CA MET A 198 -7.96 2.08 6.79
C MET A 198 -6.47 2.04 7.15
N LEU A 199 -5.58 1.75 6.19
CA LEU A 199 -4.14 1.69 6.36
C LEU A 199 -3.41 2.54 5.32
#